data_AF-A0AAP9ED20-F1
#
_entry.id   AF-A0AAP9ED20-F1
#
_cell.length_a   1.000
_cell.length_b   1.000
_cell.length_c   1.000
_cell.angle_alpha   90.00
_cell.angle_beta   90.00
_cell.angle_gamma   90.00
#
_symmetry.space_group_name_H-M   'P 1'
#
loop_
_entity.id
_entity.type
_entity.pdbx_description
1 polymer ?
#
loop_
_entity_poly.entity_id
_entity_poly.type
_entity_poly.pdbx_seq_one_letter_code
_entity_poly.pdbx_strand_id
1 'polypeptide(L)'
;MNWWQNLFISSSKHATVASTGQLNAVQIARKSELPVIVAPVTGQLQRITLDNDQLNNRHGFMMIPNGRDIMSPVAGIVTDAVPQAITIRSERYGTVTVQVMCEKAQDVRLASYRAGQQLHAGDLIGSVRQHDQSVRVYVLFEAQATPFVSYGAVYAGQNIWRSQEEIDAKE
;
A
#
# COMPACT_ATOMS: atom_id res chain seq x y z
N MET A 1 -15.57 -2.79 -63.15
CA MET A 1 -16.48 -2.04 -62.25
C MET A 1 -16.05 -2.33 -60.83
N ASN A 2 -15.50 -1.33 -60.16
CA ASN A 2 -14.49 -1.49 -59.12
C ASN A 2 -15.12 -1.57 -57.73
N TRP A 3 -15.03 -2.76 -57.11
CA TRP A 3 -15.55 -3.04 -55.77
C TRP A 3 -14.93 -2.15 -54.67
N TRP A 4 -13.75 -1.59 -54.92
CA TRP A 4 -13.03 -0.71 -53.99
C TRP A 4 -13.71 0.65 -53.75
N GLN A 5 -14.58 1.11 -54.67
CA GLN A 5 -15.24 2.42 -54.53
C GLN A 5 -16.37 2.42 -53.48
N ASN A 6 -16.88 1.26 -53.08
CA ASN A 6 -17.91 1.13 -52.05
C ASN A 6 -17.35 1.13 -50.61
N LEU A 7 -16.03 1.09 -50.43
CA LEU A 7 -15.42 1.11 -49.10
C LEU A 7 -15.18 2.54 -48.56
N PHE A 8 -15.33 3.58 -49.39
CA PHE A 8 -15.01 4.95 -49.00
C PHE A 8 -16.14 5.96 -49.17
N ILE A 9 -17.35 5.52 -49.54
CA ILE A 9 -18.51 6.40 -49.72
C ILE A 9 -19.73 5.81 -48.98
N SER A 10 -19.74 5.91 -47.65
CA SER A 10 -20.97 6.34 -46.98
C SER A 10 -20.63 7.11 -45.71
N SER A 11 -20.91 8.40 -45.83
CA SER A 11 -20.95 9.48 -44.85
C SER A 11 -21.22 9.09 -43.38
N SER A 12 -20.31 9.53 -42.52
CA SER A 12 -20.58 10.28 -41.29
C SER A 12 -21.95 10.07 -40.64
N LYS A 13 -22.03 9.04 -39.78
CA LYS A 13 -22.71 9.21 -38.49
C LYS A 13 -21.67 8.94 -37.43
N HIS A 14 -21.02 10.00 -36.95
CA HIS A 14 -20.33 9.96 -35.67
C HIS A 14 -21.41 9.68 -34.62
N ALA A 15 -21.68 8.39 -34.39
CA ALA A 15 -22.28 7.96 -33.14
C ALA A 15 -21.34 8.46 -32.05
N THR A 16 -21.87 9.32 -31.21
CA THR A 16 -21.20 10.03 -30.13
C THR A 16 -20.55 9.01 -29.18
N VAL A 17 -19.34 8.54 -29.49
CA VAL A 17 -18.47 7.80 -28.56
C VAL A 17 -17.82 8.84 -27.64
N ALA A 18 -18.65 9.58 -26.93
CA ALA A 18 -18.25 10.60 -25.97
C ALA A 18 -19.14 10.47 -24.73
N SER A 19 -19.07 9.34 -24.04
CA SER A 19 -19.56 9.28 -22.65
C SER A 19 -19.02 8.09 -21.85
N THR A 20 -18.69 6.96 -22.47
CA THR A 20 -18.29 5.75 -21.70
C THR A 20 -16.89 5.83 -21.10
N GLY A 21 -15.94 6.50 -21.76
CA GLY A 21 -14.58 6.71 -21.22
C GLY A 21 -14.53 7.78 -20.12
N GLN A 22 -15.33 8.84 -20.26
CA GLN A 22 -15.37 9.94 -19.30
C GLN A 22 -16.15 9.57 -18.03
N LEU A 23 -17.22 8.78 -18.14
CA LEU A 23 -17.95 8.30 -16.94
C LEU A 23 -17.08 7.39 -16.07
N ASN A 24 -16.25 6.53 -16.67
CA ASN A 24 -15.29 5.72 -15.92
C ASN A 24 -14.16 6.58 -15.33
N ALA A 25 -13.59 7.51 -16.09
CA ALA A 25 -12.54 8.38 -15.57
C ALA A 25 -13.04 9.28 -14.42
N VAL A 26 -14.28 9.78 -14.48
CA VAL A 26 -14.89 10.60 -13.42
C VAL A 26 -15.28 9.75 -12.20
N GLN A 27 -15.73 8.51 -12.37
CA GLN A 27 -15.96 7.58 -11.25
C GLN A 27 -14.65 7.11 -10.61
N ILE A 28 -13.59 6.88 -11.39
CA ILE A 28 -12.25 6.55 -10.90
C ILE A 28 -11.59 7.76 -10.23
N ALA A 29 -11.78 8.97 -10.77
CA ALA A 29 -11.31 10.21 -10.16
C ALA A 29 -12.08 10.56 -8.87
N ARG A 30 -13.39 10.29 -8.80
CA ARG A 30 -14.14 10.40 -7.52
C ARG A 30 -13.68 9.37 -6.48
N LYS A 31 -13.04 8.28 -6.91
CA LYS A 31 -12.36 7.32 -6.05
C LYS A 31 -10.89 7.68 -5.75
N SER A 32 -10.36 8.80 -6.25
CA SER A 32 -8.99 9.24 -5.92
C SER A 32 -8.83 9.71 -4.47
N GLU A 33 -9.93 9.95 -3.78
CA GLU A 33 -9.96 10.23 -2.34
C GLU A 33 -9.96 8.96 -1.48
N LEU A 34 -9.97 7.77 -2.11
CA LEU A 34 -9.93 6.53 -1.36
C LEU A 34 -8.59 6.40 -0.64
N PRO A 35 -8.60 6.03 0.65
CA PRO A 35 -7.39 5.82 1.41
C PRO A 35 -6.57 4.70 0.75
N VAL A 36 -5.37 5.01 0.24
CA VAL A 36 -4.48 4.00 -0.33
C VAL A 36 -3.48 3.59 0.73
N ILE A 37 -3.56 2.33 1.13
CA ILE A 37 -2.52 1.67 1.92
C ILE A 37 -2.07 0.46 1.12
N VAL A 38 -0.77 0.37 0.91
CA VAL A 38 -0.17 -0.76 0.21
C VAL A 38 0.55 -1.67 1.18
N ALA A 39 0.62 -2.95 0.81
CA ALA A 39 1.45 -3.91 1.53
C ALA A 39 2.92 -3.49 1.44
N PRO A 40 3.62 -3.28 2.57
CA PRO A 40 5.04 -2.94 2.56
C PRO A 40 5.91 -4.08 2.04
N VAL A 41 5.50 -5.34 2.17
CA VAL A 41 6.29 -6.49 1.73
C VAL A 41 5.42 -7.50 1.01
N THR A 42 6.02 -8.33 0.15
CA THR A 42 5.37 -9.54 -0.33
C THR A 42 5.40 -10.57 0.79
N GLY A 43 4.27 -11.21 1.11
CA GLY A 43 4.21 -12.21 2.17
C GLY A 43 2.83 -12.35 2.79
N GLN A 44 2.81 -12.78 4.05
CA GLN A 44 1.56 -13.01 4.79
C GLN A 44 1.25 -11.82 5.69
N LEU A 45 0.11 -11.18 5.45
CA LEU A 45 -0.44 -10.10 6.28
C LEU A 45 -1.31 -10.69 7.40
N GLN A 46 -1.01 -10.29 8.64
CA GLN A 46 -1.64 -10.79 9.86
C GLN A 46 -2.02 -9.63 10.78
N ARG A 47 -3.03 -9.85 11.62
CA ARG A 47 -3.33 -8.92 12.72
C ARG A 47 -2.20 -8.99 13.74
N ILE A 48 -1.93 -7.87 14.42
CA ILE A 48 -1.01 -7.88 15.57
C ILE A 48 -1.73 -8.59 16.71
N THR A 49 -1.48 -9.89 16.85
CA THR A 49 -1.90 -10.72 17.98
C THR A 49 -0.63 -11.25 18.62
N LEU A 50 -0.04 -10.49 19.54
CA LEU A 50 1.08 -10.97 20.33
C LEU A 50 0.67 -10.96 21.81
N ASP A 51 1.39 -11.70 22.64
CA ASP A 51 1.25 -11.69 24.10
C ASP A 51 2.33 -10.80 24.76
N ASN A 52 3.11 -10.07 23.94
CA ASN A 52 4.18 -9.19 24.41
C ASN A 52 3.65 -7.76 24.60
N ASP A 53 3.64 -7.31 25.85
CA ASP A 53 3.12 -6.02 26.32
C ASP A 53 3.61 -4.77 25.54
N GLN A 54 4.73 -4.84 24.80
CA GLN A 54 5.28 -3.70 24.08
C GLN A 54 4.54 -3.33 22.78
N LEU A 55 3.84 -4.27 22.14
CA LEU A 55 3.16 -4.04 20.85
C LEU A 55 1.65 -4.31 20.90
N ASN A 56 1.14 -4.92 21.98
CA ASN A 56 -0.26 -5.28 22.13
C ASN A 56 -1.25 -4.11 22.11
N ASN A 57 -0.75 -2.90 22.42
CA ASN A 57 -1.55 -1.67 22.41
C ASN A 57 -1.35 -0.82 21.16
N ARG A 58 -0.63 -1.32 20.13
CA ARG A 58 -0.37 -0.55 18.92
C ARG A 58 -1.31 -0.93 17.80
N HIS A 59 -1.92 0.09 17.22
CA HIS A 59 -2.88 -0.06 16.15
C HIS A 59 -2.16 -0.30 14.82
N GLY A 60 -2.54 -1.35 14.10
CA GLY A 60 -1.94 -1.65 12.79
C GLY A 60 -1.93 -3.13 12.44
N PHE A 61 -0.97 -3.52 11.61
CA PHE A 61 -0.84 -4.89 11.12
C PHE A 61 0.63 -5.33 11.07
N MET A 62 0.81 -6.64 11.05
CA MET A 62 2.12 -7.29 10.94
C MET A 62 2.17 -8.08 9.63
N MET A 63 3.36 -8.17 9.06
CA MET A 63 3.64 -9.00 7.90
C MET A 63 4.85 -9.87 8.14
N ILE A 64 4.72 -11.13 7.72
CA ILE A 64 5.85 -12.05 7.58
C ILE A 64 6.25 -12.00 6.11
N PRO A 65 7.41 -11.40 5.78
CA PRO A 65 7.85 -11.31 4.41
C PRO A 65 8.09 -12.71 3.82
N ASN A 66 8.00 -12.80 2.50
CA ASN A 66 8.53 -13.86 1.64
C ASN A 66 9.29 -13.24 0.45
N GLY A 67 9.50 -11.93 0.49
CA GLY A 67 10.16 -11.15 -0.54
C GLY A 67 11.31 -10.35 0.05
N ARG A 68 12.10 -9.76 -0.83
CA ARG A 68 13.29 -9.00 -0.45
C ARG A 68 13.00 -7.53 -0.15
N ASP A 69 12.00 -6.94 -0.78
CA ASP A 69 11.83 -5.49 -0.77
C ASP A 69 10.84 -5.04 0.30
N ILE A 70 11.14 -3.91 0.93
CA ILE A 70 10.25 -3.20 1.84
C ILE A 70 9.86 -1.89 1.16
N MET A 71 8.57 -1.70 0.99
CA MET A 71 7.94 -0.55 0.37
C MET A 71 7.23 0.32 1.41
N SER A 72 7.10 1.61 1.11
CA SER A 72 6.33 2.53 1.93
C SER A 72 4.84 2.16 1.86
N PRO A 73 4.16 1.92 2.99
CA PRO A 73 2.75 1.54 2.99
C PRO A 73 1.84 2.72 2.68
N VAL A 74 2.30 3.95 2.92
CA VAL A 74 1.52 5.18 2.76
C VAL A 74 2.36 6.26 2.07
N ALA A 75 1.68 7.23 1.47
CA ALA A 75 2.32 8.46 1.03
C ALA A 75 2.43 9.44 2.21
N GLY A 76 3.53 10.20 2.25
CA GLY A 76 3.78 11.19 3.29
C GLY A 76 5.20 11.73 3.31
N ILE A 77 5.52 12.41 4.41
CA ILE A 77 6.84 13.00 4.64
C ILE A 77 7.55 12.20 5.72
N VAL A 78 8.79 11.77 5.45
CA VAL A 78 9.63 11.13 6.47
C VAL A 78 9.92 12.13 7.58
N THR A 79 9.62 11.77 8.81
CA THR A 79 9.94 12.58 10.00
C THR A 79 11.15 12.05 10.74
N ASP A 80 11.32 10.73 10.76
CA ASP A 80 12.47 10.07 11.36
C ASP A 80 12.79 8.77 10.63
N ALA A 81 14.08 8.40 10.62
CA ALA A 81 14.56 7.18 9.99
C ALA A 81 15.75 6.62 10.77
N VAL A 82 15.52 5.51 11.44
CA VAL A 82 16.53 4.73 12.17
C VAL A 82 16.71 3.37 11.49
N PRO A 83 17.80 2.62 11.77
CA PRO A 83 18.12 1.40 11.02
C PRO A 83 17.01 0.34 10.94
N GLN A 84 16.09 0.30 11.91
CA GLN A 84 15.00 -0.66 12.01
C GLN A 84 13.60 -0.03 11.97
N ALA A 85 13.49 1.29 11.84
CA ALA A 85 12.19 1.94 11.71
C ALA A 85 12.25 3.21 10.85
N ILE A 86 11.19 3.43 10.07
CA ILE A 86 10.95 4.68 9.36
C ILE A 86 9.60 5.22 9.81
N THR A 87 9.59 6.48 10.21
CA THR A 87 8.39 7.19 10.62
C THR A 87 8.00 8.19 9.53
N ILE A 88 6.74 8.11 9.10
CA ILE A 88 6.16 8.85 7.99
C ILE A 88 4.96 9.61 8.54
N ARG A 89 4.97 10.93 8.38
CA ARG A 89 3.79 11.76 8.60
C ARG A 89 2.94 11.73 7.34
N SER A 90 1.82 11.03 7.42
CA SER A 90 0.79 10.98 6.39
C SER A 90 -0.29 12.02 6.70
N GLU A 91 -0.78 12.70 5.67
CA GLU A 91 -1.87 13.68 5.82
C GLU A 91 -3.15 13.04 6.37
N ARG A 92 -3.45 11.80 5.96
CA ARG A 92 -4.67 11.09 6.34
C ARG A 92 -4.53 10.30 7.64
N TYR A 93 -3.35 9.74 7.87
CA TYR A 93 -3.14 8.75 8.94
C TYR A 93 -2.32 9.27 10.13
N GLY A 94 -2.00 10.56 10.15
CA GLY A 94 -1.11 11.13 11.15
C GLY A 94 0.27 10.50 11.05
N THR A 95 0.77 9.98 12.17
CA THR A 95 2.07 9.29 12.22
C THR A 95 1.92 7.80 11.90
N VAL A 96 2.61 7.36 10.85
CA VAL A 96 2.73 5.95 10.47
C VAL A 96 4.18 5.50 10.64
N THR A 97 4.40 4.44 11.41
CA THR A 97 5.74 3.88 11.63
C THR A 97 5.83 2.50 11.00
N VAL A 98 6.78 2.34 10.07
CA VAL A 98 7.19 1.04 9.56
C VAL A 98 8.36 0.56 10.41
N GLN A 99 8.14 -0.47 11.21
CA GLN A 99 9.15 -1.04 12.11
C GLN A 99 9.46 -2.47 11.69
N VAL A 100 10.75 -2.82 11.62
CA VAL A 100 11.18 -4.16 11.28
C VAL A 100 11.83 -4.81 12.50
N MET A 101 11.33 -5.97 12.90
CA MET A 101 11.92 -6.80 13.94
C MET A 101 12.61 -8.00 13.30
N CYS A 102 13.86 -8.19 13.63
CA CYS A 102 14.69 -9.30 13.21
C CYS A 102 15.56 -9.75 14.39
N GLU A 103 15.92 -11.03 14.43
CA GLU A 103 16.83 -11.55 15.46
C GLU A 103 18.26 -11.01 15.26
N LYS A 104 18.69 -10.86 14.00
CA LYS A 104 19.98 -10.29 13.63
C LYS A 104 19.79 -8.99 12.87
N ALA A 105 20.38 -7.91 13.39
CA ALA A 105 20.32 -6.59 12.77
C ALA A 105 20.91 -6.52 11.34
N GLN A 106 21.67 -7.54 10.91
CA GLN A 106 22.28 -7.61 9.56
C GLN A 106 21.29 -8.08 8.48
N ASP A 107 20.15 -8.65 8.87
CA ASP A 107 19.17 -9.23 7.94
C ASP A 107 18.19 -8.19 7.40
N VAL A 108 18.25 -6.96 7.90
CA VAL A 108 17.38 -5.86 7.48
C VAL A 108 18.22 -4.64 7.21
N ARG A 109 17.97 -4.01 6.07
CA ARG A 109 18.55 -2.72 5.74
C ARG A 109 17.45 -1.78 5.27
N LEU A 110 17.05 -0.87 6.14
CA LEU A 110 16.25 0.29 5.74
C LEU A 110 17.14 1.33 5.05
N ALA A 111 16.57 2.04 4.08
CA ALA A 111 17.25 3.11 3.40
C ALA A 111 17.42 4.32 4.34
N SER A 112 18.54 5.02 4.19
CA SER A 112 18.86 6.20 4.98
C SER A 112 18.09 7.40 4.45
N TYR A 113 16.86 7.57 4.92
CA TYR A 113 16.07 8.76 4.64
C TYR A 113 16.47 9.91 5.56
N ARG A 114 16.36 11.14 5.04
CA ARG A 114 16.44 12.36 5.84
C ARG A 114 15.03 12.84 6.17
N ALA A 115 14.88 13.42 7.36
CA ALA A 115 13.65 14.12 7.71
C ALA A 115 13.31 15.18 6.64
N GLY A 116 12.05 15.25 6.25
CA GLY A 116 11.54 16.14 5.20
C GLY A 116 11.48 15.52 3.80
N GLN A 117 12.00 14.31 3.59
CA GLN A 117 11.87 13.62 2.29
C GLN A 117 10.44 13.14 2.04
N GLN A 118 9.95 13.36 0.83
CA GLN A 118 8.63 12.89 0.40
C GLN A 118 8.71 11.45 -0.08
N LEU A 119 7.76 10.64 0.35
CA LEU A 119 7.53 9.26 -0.09
C LEU A 119 6.14 9.12 -0.67
N HIS A 120 6.01 8.31 -1.70
CA HIS A 120 4.75 7.80 -2.22
C HIS A 120 4.50 6.39 -1.68
N ALA A 121 3.22 6.00 -1.62
CA ALA A 121 2.87 4.61 -1.33
C ALA A 121 3.45 3.71 -2.42
N GLY A 122 4.20 2.68 -2.02
CA GLY A 122 4.91 1.78 -2.94
C GLY A 122 6.38 2.12 -3.17
N ASP A 123 6.88 3.27 -2.72
CA ASP A 123 8.30 3.61 -2.85
C ASP A 123 9.17 2.64 -2.05
N LEU A 124 10.32 2.24 -2.60
CA LEU A 124 11.24 1.31 -1.93
C LEU A 124 11.90 1.99 -0.73
N ILE A 125 11.63 1.50 0.49
CA ILE A 125 12.18 2.05 1.73
C ILE A 125 13.22 1.15 2.40
N GLY A 126 13.42 -0.07 1.91
CA GLY A 126 14.43 -0.96 2.45
C GLY A 126 14.42 -2.33 1.80
N SER A 127 15.24 -3.21 2.37
CA SER A 127 15.29 -4.62 1.97
C SER A 127 15.47 -5.53 3.17
N VAL A 128 14.86 -6.71 3.10
CA VAL A 128 15.03 -7.84 4.00
C VAL A 128 15.86 -8.91 3.29
N ARG A 129 16.83 -9.48 3.98
CA ARG A 129 17.50 -10.73 3.59
C ARG A 129 16.88 -11.86 4.37
N GLN A 130 15.93 -12.55 3.76
CA GLN A 130 15.37 -13.76 4.33
C GLN A 130 16.28 -14.95 4.02
N HIS A 131 17.09 -15.32 5.01
CA HIS A 131 17.68 -16.63 5.11
C HIS A 131 16.76 -17.50 5.98
N ASP A 132 17.27 -18.08 7.08
CA ASP A 132 16.54 -19.01 7.96
C ASP A 132 15.80 -18.34 9.13
N GLN A 133 15.85 -17.01 9.26
CA GLN A 133 15.32 -16.31 10.44
C GLN A 133 14.00 -15.59 10.19
N SER A 134 13.16 -15.57 11.24
CA SER A 134 11.85 -14.92 11.21
C SER A 134 12.00 -13.41 11.31
N VAL A 135 11.91 -12.74 10.16
CA VAL A 135 11.76 -11.28 10.09
C VAL A 135 10.27 -10.95 10.19
N ARG A 136 9.92 -9.91 10.94
CA ARG A 136 8.56 -9.39 11.04
C ARG A 136 8.55 -7.91 10.73
N VAL A 137 7.67 -7.50 9.83
CA VAL A 137 7.48 -6.10 9.46
C VAL A 137 6.17 -5.62 10.06
N TYR A 138 6.22 -4.57 10.87
CA TYR A 138 5.08 -3.95 11.52
C TYR A 138 4.80 -2.62 10.84
N VAL A 139 3.52 -2.37 10.55
CA VAL A 139 3.03 -1.04 10.16
C VAL A 139 2.10 -0.57 11.25
N LEU A 140 2.51 0.48 11.93
CA LEU A 140 1.87 1.02 13.12
C LEU A 140 1.28 2.39 12.81
N PHE A 141 0.03 2.58 13.19
CA PHE A 141 -0.75 3.80 13.01
C PHE A 141 -1.03 4.44 14.38
N GLU A 142 -1.35 5.74 14.36
CA GLU A 142 -1.98 6.39 15.50
C GLU A 142 -3.37 5.80 15.76
N ALA A 143 -3.76 5.73 17.04
CA ALA A 143 -4.97 5.03 17.48
C ALA A 143 -6.26 5.45 16.75
N GLN A 144 -6.41 6.75 16.54
CA GLN A 144 -7.59 7.33 15.90
C GLN A 144 -7.59 7.19 14.36
N ALA A 145 -6.49 6.70 13.77
CA ALA A 145 -6.27 6.67 12.33
C ALA A 145 -6.07 5.24 11.79
N THR A 146 -6.50 4.23 12.55
CA THR A 146 -6.28 2.82 12.19
C THR A 146 -7.13 2.41 10.99
N PRO A 147 -6.54 2.00 9.88
CA PRO A 147 -7.29 1.55 8.72
C PRO A 147 -7.74 0.09 8.83
N PHE A 148 -8.83 -0.22 8.14
CA PHE A 148 -9.24 -1.60 7.91
C PHE A 148 -8.48 -2.20 6.73
N VAL A 149 -7.97 -3.42 6.90
CA VAL A 149 -7.12 -4.10 5.92
C VAL A 149 -7.55 -5.54 5.67
N SER A 150 -7.23 -6.04 4.48
CA SER A 150 -7.40 -7.46 4.12
C SER A 150 -6.26 -8.31 4.65
N TYR A 151 -6.56 -9.32 5.47
CA TYR A 151 -5.57 -10.30 5.93
C TYR A 151 -5.40 -11.45 4.91
N GLY A 152 -4.20 -12.01 4.83
CA GLY A 152 -3.86 -13.08 3.88
C GLY A 152 -2.55 -12.84 3.12
N ALA A 153 -2.34 -13.62 2.06
CA ALA A 153 -1.18 -13.48 1.20
C ALA A 153 -1.33 -12.28 0.27
N VAL A 154 -0.31 -11.42 0.21
CA VAL A 154 -0.29 -10.18 -0.57
C VAL A 154 1.07 -9.95 -1.21
N TYR A 155 1.09 -9.18 -2.31
CA TYR A 155 2.32 -8.73 -2.96
C TYR A 155 2.72 -7.34 -2.47
N ALA A 156 4.03 -7.05 -2.41
CA ALA A 156 4.53 -5.71 -2.10
C ALA A 156 3.93 -4.67 -3.05
N GLY A 157 3.47 -3.55 -2.52
CA GLY A 157 2.84 -2.47 -3.29
C GLY A 157 1.38 -2.73 -3.66
N GLN A 158 0.82 -3.91 -3.38
CA GLN A 158 -0.61 -4.19 -3.57
C GLN A 158 -1.45 -3.40 -2.57
N ASN A 159 -2.57 -2.81 -3.02
CA ASN A 159 -3.53 -2.17 -2.13
C ASN A 159 -4.16 -3.20 -1.18
N ILE A 160 -4.08 -2.93 0.12
CA ILE A 160 -4.59 -3.79 1.20
C ILE A 160 -5.74 -3.16 1.98
N TRP A 161 -6.05 -1.89 1.72
CA TRP A 161 -7.14 -1.17 2.37
C TRP A 161 -8.51 -1.75 2.01
N ARG A 162 -9.43 -1.71 2.98
CA ARG A 162 -10.87 -1.96 2.77
C ARG A 162 -11.72 -0.86 3.40
N SER A 163 -12.89 -0.66 2.82
CA SER A 163 -13.93 0.17 3.43
C SER A 163 -14.58 -0.56 4.61
N GLN A 164 -15.03 0.19 5.63
CA GLN A 164 -15.73 -0.38 6.78
C GLN A 164 -17.05 -1.05 6.36
N GLU A 165 -17.77 -0.46 5.41
CA GLU A 165 -19.05 -0.97 4.91
C GLU A 165 -18.93 -2.37 4.26
N GLU A 166 -17.78 -2.70 3.67
CA GLU A 166 -17.52 -4.02 3.08
C GLU A 166 -17.21 -5.11 4.12
N ILE A 167 -16.88 -4.74 5.35
CA ILE A 167 -16.65 -5.68 6.46
C ILE A 167 -18.00 -6.05 7.08
N ASP A 168 -18.82 -5.06 7.39
CA ASP A 168 -20.13 -5.25 8.03
C ASP A 168 -21.10 -6.04 7.12
N ALA A 169 -20.89 -6.05 5.80
CA ALA A 169 -21.67 -6.82 4.83
C ALA A 169 -21.24 -8.31 4.70
N LYS A 170 -20.14 -8.71 5.36
CA LYS A 170 -19.60 -10.08 5.33
C LYS A 170 -19.64 -10.80 6.69
N GLU A 171 -20.04 -10.11 7.75
CA GLU A 171 -20.43 -10.72 9.04
C GLU A 171 -21.92 -11.08 9.04
#